data_AF-A0A6C0DWY9-F1
#
_entry.id   AF-A0A6C0DWY9-F1
#
_cell.length_a   1.000
_cell.length_b   1.000
_cell.length_c   1.000
_cell.angle_alpha   90.00
_cell.angle_beta   90.00
_cell.angle_gamma   90.00
#
_symmetry.space_group_name_H-M   'P 1'
#
loop_
_entity.id
_entity.type
_entity.pdbx_description
1 polymer ?
#
loop_
_entity_poly.entity_id
_entity_poly.type
_entity_poly.pdbx_seq_one_letter_code
_entity_poly.pdbx_strand_id
1 'polypeptide(L)'
;MQKFTKEEFCIVVSRYNEDVRWTKPFAKNCIVYNKGNADLDYLDNEVIIPLDNVGKEGGTYIKHIIDNYENLSNHIAFLQGHPFDHIDLYNKEKSEQLLSDILNENKNYDFKYISTWMVKVNEDEISKYTSGIPSTPISLGLPMKTEILITYFNILMTSHPFHEEMITLKNILIDLSKIKETIELYEFSEIITKIPYFMDNENGNKFRDELFSKFNFSRILPWIKHGYHYGSGAMFIVSKQKILKYPKSFWIDLFKSFQEKAPAAGYGMEKLWAYIFLQN
;
A
#
# COMPACT_ATOMS: atom_id res chain seq x y z
N MET A 1 13.33 -22.66 -17.02
CA MET A 1 12.62 -21.38 -16.86
C MET A 1 12.25 -20.86 -18.23
N GLN A 2 10.96 -20.62 -18.46
CA GLN A 2 10.47 -19.90 -19.63
C GLN A 2 10.93 -18.45 -19.51
N LYS A 3 11.54 -17.89 -20.56
CA LYS A 3 12.01 -16.50 -20.57
C LYS A 3 10.92 -15.64 -21.21
N PHE A 4 10.20 -14.88 -20.40
CA PHE A 4 9.24 -13.89 -20.89
C PHE A 4 9.96 -12.66 -21.45
N THR A 5 9.33 -11.94 -22.37
CA THR A 5 9.73 -10.56 -22.70
C THR A 5 9.04 -9.56 -21.77
N LYS A 6 9.49 -8.30 -21.76
CA LYS A 6 8.87 -7.23 -20.96
C LYS A 6 7.45 -6.91 -21.43
N GLU A 7 7.14 -7.11 -22.72
CA GLU A 7 5.78 -6.99 -23.25
C GLU A 7 4.86 -8.12 -22.74
N GLU A 8 5.38 -9.33 -22.54
CA GLU A 8 4.61 -10.46 -22.03
C GLU A 8 4.44 -10.39 -20.50
N PHE A 9 5.51 -10.09 -19.77
CA PHE A 9 5.52 -10.11 -18.32
C PHE A 9 6.45 -9.05 -17.75
N CYS A 10 5.92 -8.23 -16.85
CA CYS A 10 6.72 -7.26 -16.09
C CYS A 10 6.62 -7.54 -14.59
N ILE A 11 7.73 -7.37 -13.89
CA ILE A 11 7.80 -7.37 -12.44
C ILE A 11 8.00 -5.93 -11.99
N VAL A 12 7.12 -5.44 -11.13
CA VAL A 12 7.13 -4.09 -10.56
C VAL A 12 7.41 -4.23 -9.07
N VAL A 13 8.55 -3.70 -8.64
CA VAL A 13 8.98 -3.75 -7.24
C VAL A 13 8.87 -2.37 -6.62
N SER A 14 8.11 -2.25 -5.52
CA SER A 14 8.11 -1.06 -4.67
C SER A 14 9.14 -1.24 -3.56
N ARG A 15 10.24 -0.50 -3.63
CA ARG A 15 11.35 -0.58 -2.69
C ARG A 15 11.49 0.74 -1.92
N TYR A 16 11.73 0.67 -0.62
CA TYR A 16 12.31 1.76 0.16
C TYR A 16 13.82 1.57 0.30
N ASN A 17 14.28 0.85 1.32
CA ASN A 17 15.70 0.59 1.61
C ASN A 17 16.05 -0.91 1.65
N GLU A 18 15.13 -1.78 1.21
CA GLU A 18 15.34 -3.22 1.21
C GLU A 18 16.41 -3.64 0.19
N ASP A 19 17.07 -4.78 0.45
CA ASP A 19 17.95 -5.45 -0.49
C ASP A 19 17.12 -6.17 -1.58
N VAL A 20 17.19 -5.65 -2.79
CA VAL A 20 16.48 -6.17 -3.97
C VAL A 20 17.37 -7.01 -4.90
N ARG A 21 18.52 -7.52 -4.44
CA ARG A 21 19.40 -8.36 -5.26
C ARG A 21 18.71 -9.62 -5.82
N TRP A 22 17.63 -10.08 -5.19
CA TRP A 22 16.80 -11.18 -5.67
C TRP A 22 16.18 -10.89 -7.05
N THR A 23 16.10 -9.63 -7.48
CA THR A 23 15.56 -9.23 -8.79
C THR A 23 16.55 -9.46 -9.95
N LYS A 24 17.84 -9.67 -9.67
CA LYS A 24 18.90 -9.81 -10.71
C LYS A 24 18.58 -10.86 -11.79
N PRO A 25 18.06 -12.06 -11.47
CA PRO A 25 17.69 -13.04 -12.49
C PRO A 25 16.59 -12.56 -13.45
N PHE A 26 15.83 -11.53 -13.05
CA PHE A 26 14.71 -10.97 -13.79
C PHE A 26 14.95 -9.56 -14.34
N ALA A 27 16.21 -9.06 -14.31
CA ALA A 27 16.53 -7.66 -14.63
C ALA A 27 15.93 -7.16 -15.94
N LYS A 28 15.82 -8.01 -16.97
CA LYS A 28 15.23 -7.65 -18.28
C LYS A 28 13.74 -7.29 -18.23
N ASN A 29 13.03 -7.80 -17.24
CA ASN A 29 11.57 -7.66 -17.10
C ASN A 29 11.17 -6.97 -15.79
N CYS A 30 12.14 -6.56 -14.98
CA CYS A 30 11.92 -5.95 -13.68
C CYS A 30 12.02 -4.43 -13.77
N ILE A 31 11.16 -3.73 -13.06
CA ILE A 31 11.22 -2.29 -12.80
C ILE A 31 11.19 -2.11 -11.28
N VAL A 32 12.21 -1.44 -10.74
CA VAL A 32 12.31 -1.12 -9.32
C VAL A 32 11.97 0.35 -9.14
N TYR A 33 10.83 0.62 -8.55
CA TYR A 33 10.50 1.95 -8.06
C TYR A 33 11.16 2.14 -6.68
N ASN A 34 12.10 3.08 -6.60
CA ASN A 34 12.94 3.30 -5.44
C ASN A 34 12.46 4.55 -4.66
N LYS A 35 12.00 4.34 -3.42
CA LYS A 35 11.55 5.37 -2.48
C LYS A 35 12.57 5.76 -1.42
N GLY A 36 13.67 5.02 -1.34
CA GLY A 36 14.72 5.24 -0.34
C GLY A 36 16.02 5.71 -0.98
N ASN A 37 17.12 5.26 -0.40
CA ASN A 37 18.45 5.69 -0.79
C ASN A 37 18.78 5.26 -2.23
N ALA A 38 19.64 6.03 -2.90
CA ALA A 38 20.14 5.69 -4.23
C ALA A 38 21.33 4.72 -4.17
N ASP A 39 21.15 3.57 -3.52
CA ASP A 39 22.15 2.54 -3.21
C ASP A 39 21.94 1.24 -4.02
N LEU A 40 21.51 1.39 -5.28
CA LEU A 40 21.18 0.30 -6.21
C LEU A 40 22.13 0.24 -7.42
N ASP A 41 23.41 0.56 -7.21
CA ASP A 41 24.46 0.57 -8.24
C ASP A 41 24.70 -0.78 -8.93
N TYR A 42 24.19 -1.86 -8.34
CA TYR A 42 24.22 -3.22 -8.89
C TYR A 42 23.06 -3.56 -9.86
N LEU A 43 22.15 -2.62 -10.11
CA LEU A 43 21.08 -2.71 -11.10
C LEU A 43 21.31 -1.65 -12.21
N ASP A 44 20.83 -1.93 -13.42
CA ASP A 44 20.90 -0.97 -14.51
C ASP A 44 20.01 0.25 -14.21
N ASN A 45 20.50 1.48 -14.46
CA ASN A 45 19.73 2.70 -14.19
C ASN A 45 18.40 2.76 -14.94
N GLU A 46 18.30 2.11 -16.12
CA GLU A 46 17.07 2.06 -16.92
C GLU A 46 15.91 1.30 -16.24
N VAL A 47 16.22 0.45 -15.26
CA VAL A 47 15.21 -0.31 -14.51
C VAL A 47 14.86 0.32 -13.16
N ILE A 48 15.56 1.39 -12.74
CA ILE A 48 15.33 2.07 -11.47
C ILE A 48 14.56 3.36 -11.72
N ILE A 49 13.41 3.51 -11.07
CA ILE A 49 12.59 4.73 -11.13
C ILE A 49 12.53 5.35 -9.73
N PRO A 50 13.14 6.54 -9.50
CA PRO A 50 13.04 7.20 -8.21
C PRO A 50 11.61 7.69 -7.94
N LEU A 51 11.15 7.60 -6.69
CA LEU A 51 9.88 8.12 -6.19
C LEU A 51 10.07 8.70 -4.78
N ASP A 52 9.19 9.61 -4.38
CA ASP A 52 9.13 10.04 -2.99
C ASP A 52 8.59 8.92 -2.08
N ASN A 53 9.02 8.90 -0.81
CA ASN A 53 8.58 7.93 0.19
C ASN A 53 7.15 8.18 0.69
N VAL A 54 6.17 8.00 -0.21
CA VAL A 54 4.75 8.31 0.03
C VAL A 54 3.87 7.14 -0.41
N GLY A 55 2.80 6.86 0.34
CA GLY A 55 1.67 6.00 -0.05
C GLY A 55 1.93 4.50 -0.18
N LYS A 56 2.94 3.99 0.55
CA LYS A 56 3.29 2.56 0.63
C LYS A 56 3.44 1.90 -0.76
N GLU A 57 3.38 0.58 -0.85
CA GLU A 57 3.52 -0.16 -2.11
C GLU A 57 2.34 0.06 -3.06
N GLY A 58 1.12 0.19 -2.54
CA GLY A 58 -0.08 0.37 -3.37
C GLY A 58 -0.02 1.64 -4.22
N GLY A 59 0.54 2.72 -3.67
CA GLY A 59 0.82 3.95 -4.40
C GLY A 59 1.75 3.75 -5.60
N THR A 60 2.82 2.98 -5.40
CA THR A 60 3.77 2.61 -6.47
C THR A 60 3.07 1.83 -7.58
N TYR A 61 2.25 0.85 -7.23
CA TYR A 61 1.56 0.00 -8.20
C TYR A 61 0.61 0.81 -9.07
N ILE A 62 -0.18 1.71 -8.45
CA ILE A 62 -1.09 2.59 -9.18
C ILE A 62 -0.30 3.56 -10.07
N LYS A 63 0.81 4.12 -9.58
CA LYS A 63 1.67 5.00 -10.39
C LYS A 63 2.18 4.30 -11.65
N HIS A 64 2.65 3.05 -11.49
CA HIS A 64 3.06 2.24 -12.63
C HIS A 64 1.94 2.05 -13.65
N ILE A 65 0.72 1.71 -13.17
CA ILE A 65 -0.45 1.55 -14.03
C ILE A 65 -0.77 2.84 -14.79
N ILE A 66 -0.75 4.00 -14.12
CA ILE A 66 -1.06 5.29 -14.74
C ILE A 66 -0.03 5.65 -15.81
N ASP A 67 1.26 5.53 -15.48
CA ASP A 67 2.36 5.93 -16.37
C ASP A 67 2.42 5.07 -17.62
N ASN A 68 2.11 3.78 -17.48
CA ASN A 68 2.23 2.79 -18.54
C ASN A 68 0.87 2.36 -19.11
N TYR A 69 -0.23 3.06 -18.82
CA TYR A 69 -1.59 2.60 -19.11
C TYR A 69 -1.80 2.13 -20.57
N GLU A 70 -1.22 2.83 -21.53
CA GLU A 70 -1.30 2.48 -22.96
C GLU A 70 -0.34 1.33 -23.36
N ASN A 71 0.73 1.13 -22.59
CA ASN A 71 1.85 0.23 -22.89
C ASN A 71 2.03 -0.88 -21.83
N LEU A 72 0.98 -1.23 -21.07
CA LEU A 72 1.05 -2.29 -20.06
C LEU A 72 1.45 -3.63 -20.68
N SER A 73 2.30 -4.38 -19.96
CA SER A 73 2.62 -5.78 -20.24
C SER A 73 1.40 -6.69 -20.07
N ASN A 74 1.35 -7.83 -20.77
CA ASN A 74 0.21 -8.75 -20.73
C ASN A 74 -0.09 -9.24 -19.32
N HIS A 75 0.95 -9.51 -18.52
CA HIS A 75 0.87 -9.77 -17.09
C HIS A 75 1.86 -8.90 -16.32
N ILE A 76 1.46 -8.48 -15.12
CA ILE A 76 2.30 -7.67 -14.25
C ILE A 76 2.29 -8.28 -12.85
N ALA A 77 3.47 -8.57 -12.31
CA ALA A 77 3.66 -8.91 -10.90
C ALA A 77 3.95 -7.64 -10.11
N PHE A 78 3.19 -7.39 -9.06
CA PHE A 78 3.41 -6.31 -8.11
C PHE A 78 3.95 -6.88 -6.81
N LEU A 79 5.13 -6.40 -6.39
CA LEU A 79 5.91 -6.94 -5.27
C LEU A 79 6.51 -5.82 -4.40
N GLN A 80 6.72 -6.13 -3.12
CA GLN A 80 7.51 -5.29 -2.22
C GLN A 80 9.03 -5.53 -2.39
N GLY A 81 9.86 -4.63 -1.88
CA GLY A 81 11.31 -4.72 -1.93
C GLY A 81 11.86 -6.02 -1.30
N HIS A 82 11.24 -6.46 -0.20
CA HIS A 82 11.53 -7.75 0.43
C HIS A 82 10.25 -8.62 0.49
N PRO A 83 9.92 -9.36 -0.58
CA PRO A 83 8.64 -10.05 -0.66
C PRO A 83 8.53 -11.26 0.28
N PHE A 84 9.65 -11.83 0.72
CA PHE A 84 9.69 -13.16 1.36
C PHE A 84 8.95 -13.24 2.70
N ASP A 85 8.92 -12.16 3.48
CA ASP A 85 8.26 -12.14 4.79
C ASP A 85 6.72 -12.23 4.68
N HIS A 86 6.19 -12.01 3.48
CA HIS A 86 4.76 -12.01 3.19
C HIS A 86 4.31 -13.19 2.32
N ILE A 87 5.22 -14.08 1.88
CA ILE A 87 4.89 -15.21 1.02
C ILE A 87 4.46 -16.43 1.86
N ASP A 88 5.34 -16.92 2.72
CA ASP A 88 5.07 -18.00 3.68
C ASP A 88 5.61 -17.58 5.05
N LEU A 89 4.70 -17.19 5.94
CA LEU A 89 4.99 -16.72 7.30
C LEU A 89 5.86 -17.69 8.12
N TYR A 90 5.66 -18.98 7.91
CA TYR A 90 6.22 -20.02 8.77
C TYR A 90 7.47 -20.65 8.15
N ASN A 91 7.75 -20.35 6.88
CA ASN A 91 8.90 -20.91 6.17
C ASN A 91 9.53 -19.90 5.19
N LYS A 92 10.45 -19.09 5.73
CA LYS A 92 11.22 -18.11 4.94
C LYS A 92 12.04 -18.76 3.82
N GLU A 93 12.65 -19.93 4.06
CA GLU A 93 13.45 -20.64 3.04
C GLU A 93 12.59 -21.08 1.85
N LYS A 94 11.35 -21.49 2.09
CA LYS A 94 10.41 -21.87 1.04
C LYS A 94 9.87 -20.67 0.24
N SER A 95 9.88 -19.47 0.83
CA SER A 95 9.34 -18.27 0.19
C SER A 95 10.10 -17.87 -1.07
N GLU A 96 11.42 -18.03 -1.10
CA GLU A 96 12.24 -17.74 -2.29
C GLU A 96 11.91 -18.70 -3.44
N GLN A 97 11.86 -20.01 -3.14
CA GLN A 97 11.53 -21.02 -4.14
C GLN A 97 10.11 -20.82 -4.67
N LEU A 98 9.14 -20.57 -3.79
CA LEU A 98 7.76 -20.34 -4.19
C LEU A 98 7.61 -19.08 -5.05
N LEU A 99 8.29 -17.99 -4.70
CA LEU A 99 8.31 -16.79 -5.54
C LEU A 99 8.88 -17.11 -6.92
N SER A 100 10.03 -17.78 -6.96
CA SER A 100 10.66 -18.18 -8.22
C SER A 100 9.73 -19.03 -9.08
N ASP A 101 9.06 -20.02 -8.49
CA ASP A 101 8.12 -20.89 -9.20
C ASP A 101 6.94 -20.09 -9.77
N ILE A 102 6.33 -19.22 -8.95
CA ILE A 102 5.21 -18.36 -9.36
C ILE A 102 5.63 -17.40 -10.48
N LEU A 103 6.80 -16.77 -10.38
CA LEU A 103 7.28 -15.85 -11.41
C LEU A 103 7.57 -16.57 -12.74
N ASN A 104 7.98 -17.83 -12.68
CA ASN A 104 8.34 -18.63 -13.86
C ASN A 104 7.20 -19.46 -14.46
N GLU A 105 6.08 -19.62 -13.77
CA GLU A 105 4.95 -20.42 -14.26
C GLU A 105 4.25 -19.77 -15.48
N ASN A 106 3.52 -20.58 -16.25
CA ASN A 106 2.64 -20.07 -17.29
C ASN A 106 1.47 -19.28 -16.68
N LYS A 107 1.27 -18.05 -17.16
CA LYS A 107 0.23 -17.14 -16.66
C LYS A 107 -1.12 -17.38 -17.35
N ASN A 108 -1.74 -18.53 -17.06
CA ASN A 108 -3.05 -18.91 -17.58
C ASN A 108 -4.23 -18.39 -16.73
N TYR A 109 -4.02 -17.30 -16.01
CA TYR A 109 -4.97 -16.68 -15.09
C TYR A 109 -4.93 -15.16 -15.24
N ASP A 110 -6.02 -14.53 -14.80
CA ASP A 110 -6.16 -13.07 -14.85
C ASP A 110 -5.70 -12.37 -13.57
N PHE A 111 -5.74 -13.06 -12.44
CA PHE A 111 -5.35 -12.53 -11.14
C PHE A 111 -4.93 -13.69 -10.24
N LYS A 112 -3.81 -13.53 -9.53
CA LYS A 112 -3.31 -14.50 -8.55
C LYS A 112 -2.56 -13.79 -7.44
N TYR A 113 -2.90 -14.06 -6.19
CA TYR A 113 -2.06 -13.65 -5.06
C TYR A 113 -0.76 -14.45 -5.04
N ILE A 114 0.35 -13.77 -4.71
CA ILE A 114 1.65 -14.41 -4.52
C ILE A 114 1.78 -14.90 -3.07
N SER A 115 1.21 -14.15 -2.12
CA SER A 115 1.15 -14.55 -0.72
C SER A 115 0.31 -15.81 -0.53
N THR A 116 0.83 -16.75 0.25
CA THR A 116 0.05 -17.90 0.75
C THR A 116 -0.67 -17.57 2.05
N TRP A 117 -0.29 -16.48 2.70
CA TRP A 117 -0.98 -15.98 3.88
C TRP A 117 -2.19 -15.17 3.47
N MET A 118 -3.33 -15.86 3.49
CA MET A 118 -4.64 -15.25 3.27
C MET A 118 -5.23 -14.76 4.60
N VAL A 119 -5.57 -13.47 4.66
CA VAL A 119 -6.20 -12.83 5.83
C VAL A 119 -7.68 -12.61 5.55
N LYS A 120 -8.54 -13.06 6.46
CA LYS A 120 -9.99 -12.87 6.37
C LYS A 120 -10.33 -11.40 6.66
N VAL A 121 -11.18 -10.80 5.83
CA VAL A 121 -11.76 -9.48 6.10
C VAL A 121 -13.03 -9.67 6.93
N ASN A 122 -13.10 -9.02 8.09
CA ASN A 122 -14.30 -9.03 8.93
C ASN A 122 -15.27 -7.92 8.52
N GLU A 123 -16.58 -8.15 8.71
CA GLU A 123 -17.62 -7.15 8.39
C GLU A 123 -17.40 -5.84 9.14
N ASP A 124 -16.98 -5.92 10.40
CA ASP A 124 -16.67 -4.78 11.26
C ASP A 124 -15.51 -3.91 10.75
N GLU A 125 -14.55 -4.48 10.01
CA GLU A 125 -13.43 -3.73 9.43
C GLU A 125 -13.88 -2.72 8.38
N ILE A 126 -15.07 -2.94 7.83
CA ILE A 126 -15.67 -2.09 6.81
C ILE A 126 -16.84 -1.30 7.39
N SER A 127 -17.68 -1.91 8.21
CA SER A 127 -18.91 -1.29 8.73
C SER A 127 -18.66 -0.38 9.94
N LYS A 128 -17.62 -0.65 10.74
CA LYS A 128 -17.22 0.17 11.90
C LYS A 128 -15.94 0.95 11.64
N TYR A 129 -15.48 0.95 10.39
CA TYR A 129 -14.32 1.67 9.92
C TYR A 129 -13.04 1.44 10.72
N THR A 130 -12.86 0.23 11.27
CA THR A 130 -11.59 -0.20 11.88
C THR A 130 -10.55 -0.56 10.81
N SER A 131 -10.62 0.06 9.64
CA SER A 131 -9.80 -0.22 8.45
C SER A 131 -8.32 0.16 8.62
N GLY A 132 -7.92 0.65 9.78
CA GLY A 132 -6.55 1.09 10.04
C GLY A 132 -6.20 2.42 9.36
N ILE A 133 -7.19 3.17 8.86
CA ILE A 133 -7.01 4.49 8.26
C ILE A 133 -7.32 5.55 9.33
N PRO A 134 -6.29 6.13 9.97
CA PRO A 134 -6.50 7.23 10.90
C PRO A 134 -6.90 8.50 10.13
N SER A 135 -7.71 9.33 10.78
CA SER A 135 -8.06 10.66 10.28
C SER A 135 -7.54 11.71 11.24
N THR A 136 -6.56 12.47 10.76
CA THR A 136 -5.97 13.61 11.46
C THR A 136 -6.22 14.87 10.63
N PRO A 137 -6.44 16.05 11.26
CA PRO A 137 -6.48 17.32 10.53
C PRO A 137 -5.12 17.68 9.90
N ILE A 138 -4.07 16.94 10.22
CA ILE A 138 -2.71 17.16 9.71
C ILE A 138 -2.52 16.32 8.44
N SER A 139 -2.24 16.98 7.32
CA SER A 139 -1.82 16.28 6.10
C SER A 139 -0.35 15.86 6.21
N LEU A 140 -0.08 14.56 6.12
CA LEU A 140 1.28 14.03 6.04
C LEU A 140 1.50 13.46 4.65
N GLY A 141 1.67 14.35 3.67
CA GLY A 141 2.03 13.96 2.32
C GLY A 141 3.48 13.47 2.24
N LEU A 142 4.41 14.23 2.82
CA LEU A 142 5.85 13.98 2.82
C LEU A 142 6.38 13.94 4.26
N PRO A 143 7.58 13.37 4.48
CA PRO A 143 8.27 13.51 5.75
C PRO A 143 8.32 14.97 6.18
N MET A 144 7.99 15.24 7.43
CA MET A 144 7.92 16.60 7.95
C MET A 144 8.75 16.75 9.21
N LYS A 145 9.15 17.98 9.52
CA LYS A 145 9.88 18.24 10.76
C LYS A 145 8.97 18.00 11.96
N THR A 146 9.47 17.25 12.94
CA THR A 146 8.75 16.93 14.18
C THR A 146 8.27 18.18 14.91
N GLU A 147 9.05 19.27 14.89
CA GLU A 147 8.70 20.57 15.50
C GLU A 147 7.39 21.17 14.97
N ILE A 148 7.12 20.97 13.67
CA ILE A 148 5.89 21.46 13.03
C ILE A 148 4.69 20.66 13.54
N LEU A 149 4.82 19.33 13.65
CA LEU A 149 3.78 18.48 14.22
C LEU A 149 3.48 18.84 15.67
N ILE A 150 4.52 18.98 16.49
CA ILE A 150 4.38 19.38 17.90
C ILE A 150 3.58 20.67 18.01
N THR A 151 3.86 21.64 17.13
CA THR A 151 3.12 22.92 17.08
C THR A 151 1.64 22.71 16.75
N TYR A 152 1.32 21.90 15.72
CA TYR A 152 -0.07 21.58 15.38
C TYR A 152 -0.82 20.90 16.52
N PHE A 153 -0.20 19.91 17.18
CA PHE A 153 -0.81 19.20 18.30
C PHE A 153 -1.03 20.09 19.51
N ASN A 154 -0.11 21.01 19.81
CA ASN A 154 -0.30 22.00 20.85
C ASN A 154 -1.50 22.93 20.56
N ILE A 155 -1.65 23.39 19.32
CA ILE A 155 -2.82 24.19 18.91
C ILE A 155 -4.10 23.37 19.08
N LEU A 156 -4.11 22.11 18.63
CA LEU A 156 -5.27 21.22 18.75
C LEU A 156 -5.68 21.06 20.22
N MET A 157 -4.74 20.79 21.12
CA MET A 157 -4.98 20.69 22.58
C MET A 157 -5.61 21.95 23.17
N THR A 158 -5.21 23.15 22.71
CA THR A 158 -5.80 24.40 23.21
C THR A 158 -7.21 24.67 22.67
N SER A 159 -7.55 24.11 21.50
CA SER A 159 -8.81 24.38 20.80
C SER A 159 -9.92 23.36 21.11
N HIS A 160 -9.60 22.18 21.63
CA HIS A 160 -10.54 21.09 21.90
C HIS A 160 -10.49 20.68 23.39
N PRO A 161 -11.39 21.23 24.24
CA PRO A 161 -11.36 20.99 25.68
C PRO A 161 -12.14 19.71 26.04
N PHE A 162 -11.60 18.53 25.74
CA PHE A 162 -12.10 17.26 26.29
C PHE A 162 -11.02 16.53 27.08
N HIS A 163 -11.37 16.08 28.28
CA HIS A 163 -10.39 15.68 29.30
C HIS A 163 -9.69 14.33 28.99
N GLU A 164 -10.37 13.42 28.29
CA GLU A 164 -9.87 12.08 27.95
C GLU A 164 -8.96 12.11 26.69
N GLU A 165 -9.36 12.88 25.68
CA GLU A 165 -8.57 13.13 24.47
C GLU A 165 -7.25 13.84 24.78
N MET A 166 -7.25 14.75 25.76
CA MET A 166 -6.06 15.49 26.21
C MET A 166 -4.94 14.59 26.76
N ILE A 167 -5.26 13.53 27.50
CA ILE A 167 -4.25 12.55 27.96
C ILE A 167 -3.59 11.88 26.75
N THR A 168 -4.40 11.59 25.74
CA THR A 168 -3.97 10.86 24.56
C THR A 168 -3.12 11.75 23.65
N LEU A 169 -3.48 13.02 23.48
CA LEU A 169 -2.68 14.02 22.77
C LEU A 169 -1.33 14.29 23.48
N LYS A 170 -1.28 14.29 24.81
CA LYS A 170 -0.02 14.39 25.56
C LYS A 170 0.91 13.21 25.30
N ASN A 171 0.38 12.00 25.19
CA ASN A 171 1.19 10.82 24.85
C ASN A 171 1.79 10.93 23.43
N ILE A 172 1.05 11.48 22.46
CA ILE A 172 1.58 11.77 21.12
C ILE A 172 2.76 12.73 21.21
N LEU A 173 2.63 13.83 21.95
CA LEU A 173 3.72 14.80 22.09
C LEU A 173 4.97 14.17 22.71
N ILE A 174 4.80 13.24 23.67
CA ILE A 174 5.90 12.46 24.22
C ILE A 174 6.55 11.59 23.14
N ASP A 175 5.77 10.87 22.35
CA ASP A 175 6.31 10.00 21.29
C ASP A 175 6.98 10.81 20.18
N LEU A 176 6.38 11.91 19.75
CA LEU A 176 6.97 12.85 18.81
C LEU A 176 8.29 13.43 19.35
N SER A 177 8.37 13.79 20.63
CA SER A 177 9.60 14.34 21.23
C SER A 177 10.79 13.37 21.23
N LYS A 178 10.55 12.06 21.08
CA LYS A 178 11.60 11.05 20.95
C LYS A 178 12.19 11.01 19.53
N ILE A 179 11.48 11.55 18.54
CA ILE A 179 11.89 11.58 17.13
C ILE A 179 12.70 12.86 16.88
N LYS A 180 13.96 12.68 16.45
CA LYS A 180 14.97 13.75 16.56
C LYS A 180 14.80 14.92 15.59
N GLU A 181 14.35 14.70 14.35
CA GLU A 181 14.34 15.78 13.34
C GLU A 181 13.12 15.70 12.41
N THR A 182 13.04 14.64 11.62
CA THR A 182 11.93 14.38 10.70
C THR A 182 11.18 13.14 11.12
N ILE A 183 9.88 13.15 10.88
CA ILE A 183 9.02 12.01 11.05
C ILE A 183 8.52 11.54 9.69
N GLU A 184 8.72 10.27 9.42
CA GLU A 184 8.17 9.62 8.24
C GLU A 184 6.67 9.40 8.42
N LEU A 185 5.94 9.36 7.31
CA LEU A 185 4.50 9.14 7.34
C LEU A 185 4.11 7.86 8.08
N TYR A 186 4.88 6.77 7.90
CA TYR A 186 4.57 5.50 8.53
C TYR A 186 4.74 5.59 10.05
N GLU A 187 5.80 6.25 10.54
CA GLU A 187 6.08 6.44 11.97
C GLU A 187 4.95 7.25 12.61
N PHE A 188 4.53 8.31 11.94
CA PHE A 188 3.39 9.09 12.40
C PHE A 188 2.10 8.26 12.42
N SER A 189 1.85 7.46 11.38
CA SER A 189 0.70 6.56 11.32
C SER A 189 0.70 5.56 12.47
N GLU A 190 1.85 5.00 12.86
CA GLU A 190 1.97 4.09 14.00
C GLU A 190 1.68 4.75 15.35
N ILE A 191 1.91 6.05 15.47
CA ILE A 191 1.57 6.82 16.67
C ILE A 191 0.05 7.07 16.73
N ILE A 192 -0.53 7.60 15.66
CA ILE A 192 -1.95 8.01 15.66
C ILE A 192 -2.93 6.84 15.64
N THR A 193 -2.55 5.69 15.07
CA THR A 193 -3.43 4.50 15.01
C THR A 193 -3.68 3.87 16.38
N LYS A 194 -2.84 4.15 17.38
CA LYS A 194 -2.99 3.69 18.77
C LYS A 194 -4.06 4.47 19.55
N ILE A 195 -4.68 5.48 18.92
CA ILE A 195 -5.51 6.47 19.57
C ILE A 195 -6.93 6.37 19.02
N PRO A 196 -7.90 5.92 19.85
CA PRO A 196 -9.28 5.71 19.40
C PRO A 196 -9.86 6.92 18.68
N TYR A 197 -9.65 8.12 19.23
CA TYR A 197 -10.13 9.38 18.63
C TYR A 197 -9.75 9.53 17.15
N PHE A 198 -8.50 9.28 16.75
CA PHE A 198 -8.11 9.41 15.34
C PHE A 198 -8.62 8.27 14.46
N MET A 199 -9.14 7.20 15.07
CA MET A 199 -9.68 6.04 14.37
C MET A 199 -11.20 6.12 14.19
N ASP A 200 -11.94 6.67 15.15
CA ASP A 200 -13.41 6.57 15.21
C ASP A 200 -14.17 7.92 15.17
N ASN A 201 -13.47 9.06 15.12
CA ASN A 201 -14.14 10.37 15.06
C ASN A 201 -14.98 10.59 13.79
N GLU A 202 -15.98 11.46 13.87
CA GLU A 202 -16.93 11.76 12.79
C GLU A 202 -16.26 12.26 11.50
N ASN A 203 -15.22 13.10 11.61
CA ASN A 203 -14.48 13.59 10.46
C ASN A 203 -13.71 12.46 9.77
N GLY A 204 -13.17 11.52 10.55
CA GLY A 204 -12.59 10.29 10.04
C GLY A 204 -13.60 9.38 9.36
N ASN A 205 -14.81 9.29 9.91
CA ASN A 205 -15.95 8.62 9.26
C ASN A 205 -16.23 9.16 7.88
N LYS A 206 -16.42 10.48 7.77
CA LYS A 206 -16.63 11.14 6.48
C LYS A 206 -15.45 10.95 5.52
N PHE A 207 -14.21 11.10 6.01
CA PHE A 207 -13.03 10.92 5.17
C PHE A 207 -12.90 9.49 4.62
N ARG A 208 -13.11 8.48 5.46
CA ARG A 208 -13.10 7.08 5.03
C ARG A 208 -14.26 6.81 4.08
N ASP A 209 -15.46 7.33 4.33
CA ASP A 209 -16.58 7.24 3.40
C ASP A 209 -16.23 7.83 2.03
N GLU A 210 -15.54 8.96 1.97
CA GLU A 210 -15.07 9.55 0.72
C GLU A 210 -14.06 8.65 -0.01
N LEU A 211 -13.04 8.15 0.69
CA LEU A 211 -12.04 7.22 0.11
C LEU A 211 -12.72 5.95 -0.42
N PHE A 212 -13.67 5.44 0.36
CA PHE A 212 -14.36 4.20 0.09
C PHE A 212 -15.50 4.34 -0.91
N SER A 213 -16.08 5.54 -1.09
CA SER A 213 -17.10 5.80 -2.12
C SER A 213 -16.62 5.47 -3.54
N LYS A 214 -15.30 5.42 -3.76
CA LYS A 214 -14.67 4.99 -5.02
C LYS A 214 -14.92 3.51 -5.33
N PHE A 215 -15.23 2.72 -4.31
CA PHE A 215 -15.57 1.31 -4.41
C PHE A 215 -17.06 1.12 -4.19
N ASN A 216 -17.68 0.22 -4.95
CA ASN A 216 -19.09 -0.09 -4.73
C ASN A 216 -19.24 -1.06 -3.55
N PHE A 217 -19.25 -0.52 -2.33
CA PHE A 217 -19.32 -1.32 -1.10
C PHE A 217 -20.53 -2.25 -1.02
N SER A 218 -21.66 -1.88 -1.63
CA SER A 218 -22.81 -2.78 -1.71
C SER A 218 -22.48 -4.11 -2.42
N ARG A 219 -21.46 -4.13 -3.29
CA ARG A 219 -20.98 -5.32 -3.99
C ARG A 219 -19.95 -6.13 -3.21
N ILE A 220 -19.17 -5.51 -2.31
CA ILE A 220 -18.17 -6.24 -1.49
C ILE A 220 -18.81 -6.90 -0.27
N LEU A 221 -19.90 -6.32 0.27
CA LEU A 221 -20.58 -6.86 1.46
C LEU A 221 -20.98 -8.34 1.32
N PRO A 222 -21.56 -8.81 0.20
CA PRO A 222 -21.80 -10.24 -0.01
C PRO A 222 -20.53 -11.09 0.06
N TRP A 223 -19.42 -10.61 -0.50
CA TRP A 223 -18.15 -11.34 -0.48
C TRP A 223 -17.65 -11.51 0.95
N ILE A 224 -17.71 -10.44 1.74
CA ILE A 224 -17.30 -10.45 3.15
C ILE A 224 -18.16 -11.40 3.96
N LYS A 225 -19.49 -11.36 3.77
CA LYS A 225 -20.43 -12.30 4.40
C LYS A 225 -20.15 -13.76 4.04
N HIS A 226 -19.59 -14.00 2.86
CA HIS A 226 -19.17 -15.34 2.40
C HIS A 226 -17.69 -15.65 2.66
N GLY A 227 -17.00 -14.86 3.49
CA GLY A 227 -15.62 -15.12 3.88
C GLY A 227 -14.59 -14.63 2.85
N TYR A 228 -14.64 -13.35 2.50
CA TYR A 228 -13.62 -12.70 1.67
C TYR A 228 -12.25 -12.71 2.36
N HIS A 229 -11.21 -13.05 1.60
CA HIS A 229 -9.82 -13.02 2.05
C HIS A 229 -8.94 -12.24 1.06
N TYR A 230 -7.87 -11.64 1.57
CA TYR A 230 -6.82 -11.00 0.79
C TYR A 230 -5.46 -11.61 1.11
N GLY A 231 -4.53 -11.57 0.16
CA GLY A 231 -3.15 -12.01 0.37
C GLY A 231 -2.32 -10.92 1.02
N SER A 232 -1.55 -11.27 2.05
CA SER A 232 -0.68 -10.36 2.79
C SER A 232 0.45 -9.77 1.93
N GLY A 233 0.91 -8.56 2.26
CA GLY A 233 1.96 -7.80 1.57
C GLY A 233 1.53 -7.12 0.26
N ALA A 234 0.23 -7.13 -0.06
CA ALA A 234 -0.31 -6.61 -1.33
C ALA A 234 0.41 -7.18 -2.58
N MET A 235 0.84 -8.44 -2.54
CA MET A 235 1.61 -9.06 -3.62
C MET A 235 0.75 -9.94 -4.52
N PHE A 236 0.69 -9.61 -5.79
CA PHE A 236 -0.16 -10.30 -6.76
C PHE A 236 0.36 -10.18 -8.19
N ILE A 237 -0.12 -11.07 -9.05
CA ILE A 237 0.02 -10.99 -10.50
C ILE A 237 -1.35 -10.70 -11.08
N VAL A 238 -1.42 -9.80 -12.05
CA VAL A 238 -2.66 -9.42 -12.74
C VAL A 238 -2.46 -9.28 -14.25
N SER A 239 -3.47 -9.64 -15.03
CA SER A 239 -3.45 -9.44 -16.48
C SER A 239 -3.75 -7.99 -16.85
N LYS A 240 -3.18 -7.53 -17.97
CA LYS A 240 -3.50 -6.24 -18.61
C LYS A 240 -5.00 -6.05 -18.77
N GLN A 241 -5.70 -7.11 -19.17
CA GLN A 241 -7.14 -7.08 -19.44
C GLN A 241 -7.92 -6.68 -18.18
N LYS A 242 -7.55 -7.19 -17.00
CA LYS A 242 -8.17 -6.81 -15.74
C LYS A 242 -7.88 -5.36 -15.33
N ILE A 243 -6.67 -4.86 -15.58
CA ILE A 243 -6.33 -3.45 -15.33
C ILE A 243 -7.16 -2.53 -16.25
N LEU A 244 -7.26 -2.88 -17.54
CA LEU A 244 -7.96 -2.08 -18.56
C LEU A 244 -9.49 -2.18 -18.49
N LYS A 245 -10.06 -3.03 -17.63
CA LYS A 245 -11.50 -2.97 -17.31
C LYS A 245 -11.90 -1.62 -16.72
N TYR A 246 -10.95 -0.92 -16.09
CA TYR A 246 -11.16 0.39 -15.50
C TYR A 246 -10.48 1.46 -16.33
N PRO A 247 -11.15 2.57 -16.68
CA PRO A 247 -10.53 3.66 -17.43
C PRO A 247 -9.36 4.27 -16.64
N LYS A 248 -8.40 4.88 -17.35
CA LYS A 248 -7.26 5.56 -16.72
C LYS A 248 -7.65 6.55 -15.62
N SER A 249 -8.79 7.22 -15.77
CA SER A 249 -9.36 8.14 -14.76
C SER A 249 -9.67 7.48 -13.43
N PHE A 250 -10.10 6.21 -13.41
CA PHE A 250 -10.30 5.45 -12.17
C PHE A 250 -8.99 5.31 -11.39
N TRP A 251 -7.91 4.93 -12.09
CA TRP A 251 -6.58 4.80 -11.47
C TRP A 251 -6.04 6.12 -10.97
N ILE A 252 -6.21 7.20 -11.74
CA ILE A 252 -5.82 8.56 -11.31
C ILE A 252 -6.59 8.98 -10.05
N ASP A 253 -7.90 8.76 -10.02
CA ASP A 253 -8.74 9.07 -8.85
C ASP A 253 -8.32 8.25 -7.63
N LEU A 254 -7.99 6.98 -7.83
CA LEU A 254 -7.53 6.09 -6.78
C LEU A 254 -6.17 6.55 -6.23
N PHE A 255 -5.24 6.95 -7.10
CA PHE A 255 -3.96 7.54 -6.72
C PHE A 255 -4.16 8.81 -5.89
N LYS A 256 -4.98 9.76 -6.36
CA LYS A 256 -5.27 10.99 -5.60
C LYS A 256 -5.86 10.69 -4.21
N SER A 257 -6.65 9.63 -4.10
CA SER A 257 -7.29 9.25 -2.84
C SER A 257 -6.30 8.60 -1.86
N PHE A 258 -5.57 7.57 -2.29
CA PHE A 258 -4.74 6.75 -1.40
C PHE A 258 -3.25 7.13 -1.39
N GLN A 259 -2.78 7.94 -2.34
CA GLN A 259 -1.42 8.49 -2.35
C GLN A 259 -1.39 9.93 -1.87
N GLU A 260 -2.24 10.81 -2.41
CA GLU A 260 -2.11 12.25 -2.15
C GLU A 260 -2.88 12.65 -0.89
N LYS A 261 -4.14 12.20 -0.75
CA LYS A 261 -4.98 12.52 0.40
C LYS A 261 -4.69 11.66 1.62
N ALA A 262 -4.51 10.35 1.42
CA ALA A 262 -4.44 9.36 2.49
C ALA A 262 -3.26 8.38 2.34
N PRO A 263 -2.00 8.83 2.23
CA PRO A 263 -0.88 7.92 1.95
C PRO A 263 -0.67 6.82 3.01
N ALA A 264 -1.12 7.03 4.25
CA ALA A 264 -1.09 5.99 5.28
C ALA A 264 -2.12 4.87 5.06
N ALA A 265 -3.13 5.11 4.21
CA ALA A 265 -4.23 4.18 3.94
C ALA A 265 -3.85 2.99 3.03
N GLY A 266 -2.56 2.79 2.75
CA GLY A 266 -2.06 1.63 1.98
C GLY A 266 -2.54 0.28 2.52
N TYR A 267 -2.71 0.12 3.83
CA TYR A 267 -3.31 -1.09 4.43
C TYR A 267 -4.76 -1.34 3.98
N GLY A 268 -5.52 -0.27 3.76
CA GLY A 268 -6.87 -0.37 3.20
C GLY A 268 -6.83 -0.87 1.76
N MET A 269 -5.86 -0.41 0.97
CA MET A 269 -5.68 -0.81 -0.42
C MET A 269 -5.32 -2.29 -0.58
N GLU A 270 -4.46 -2.81 0.29
CA GLU A 270 -4.08 -4.22 0.31
C GLU A 270 -5.29 -5.16 0.32
N LYS A 271 -6.32 -4.81 1.12
CA LYS A 271 -7.56 -5.58 1.26
C LYS A 271 -8.43 -5.55 -0.01
N LEU A 272 -8.24 -4.57 -0.88
CA LEU A 272 -9.16 -4.28 -1.98
C LEU A 272 -8.67 -4.74 -3.35
N TRP A 273 -7.43 -5.21 -3.49
CA TRP A 273 -6.88 -5.64 -4.79
C TRP A 273 -7.70 -6.73 -5.47
N ALA A 274 -8.01 -7.81 -4.76
CA ALA A 274 -8.90 -8.85 -5.32
C ALA A 274 -10.29 -8.30 -5.62
N TYR A 275 -10.83 -7.40 -4.79
CA TYR A 275 -12.11 -6.77 -5.08
C TYR A 275 -12.07 -5.96 -6.38
N ILE A 276 -10.98 -5.25 -6.69
CA ILE A 276 -10.82 -4.54 -7.97
C ILE A 276 -10.75 -5.54 -9.13
N PHE A 277 -9.90 -6.57 -9.05
CA PHE A 277 -9.61 -7.40 -10.22
C PHE A 277 -10.51 -8.61 -10.43
N LEU A 278 -11.16 -9.12 -9.38
CA LEU A 278 -12.06 -10.27 -9.47
C LEU A 278 -13.53 -9.87 -9.69
N GLN A 279 -13.84 -8.58 -9.79
CA GLN A 279 -15.16 -8.16 -10.25
C GLN A 279 -15.39 -8.60 -11.71
N ASN A 280 -16.53 -9.27 -11.90
CA ASN A 280 -17.00 -9.72 -13.21
C ASN A 280 -17.64 -8.56 -13.96
#